data_AF-A0A2V9H0R8-F1
#
_entry.id   AF-A0A2V9H0R8-F1
#
_cell.length_a   1.000
_cell.length_b   1.000
_cell.length_c   1.000
_cell.angle_alpha   90.00
_cell.angle_beta   90.00
_cell.angle_gamma   90.00
#
_symmetry.space_group_name_H-M   'P 1'
#
loop_
_entity.id
_entity.type
_entity.pdbx_description
1 polymer ?
#
loop_
_entity_poly.entity_id
_entity_poly.type
_entity_poly.pdbx_seq_one_letter_code
_entity_poly.pdbx_strand_id
1 'polypeptide(L)'
;LHIIDVYDRDGNGKSQRPFGRIFYTEGKSLIFYAYDLADPRKLDTKISFYVWGEQLGTDQSVKNLGIFHDDDVNEGRWVLTFDDPSVLAQINSVFVTVEATKNSVKEPNGKRILFAYLGNKANHP
;
A
#
# COMPACT_ATOMS: atom_id res chain seq x y z
N LEU A 1 12.54 9.69 9.68
CA LEU A 1 11.54 8.64 9.32
C LEU A 1 10.23 9.33 8.92
N HIS A 2 9.45 8.74 8.01
CA HIS A 2 8.07 9.15 7.76
C HIS A 2 7.11 8.12 8.32
N ILE A 3 6.14 8.58 9.10
CA ILE A 3 5.01 7.78 9.56
C ILE A 3 3.74 8.38 8.98
N ILE A 4 3.04 7.60 8.15
CA ILE A 4 1.87 8.06 7.40
C ILE A 4 0.69 7.15 7.72
N ASP A 5 -0.36 7.72 8.28
CA ASP A 5 -1.64 7.03 8.46
C ASP A 5 -2.43 7.05 7.15
N VAL A 6 -2.94 5.88 6.74
CA VAL A 6 -3.64 5.67 5.47
C VAL A 6 -5.13 5.49 5.71
N TYR A 7 -5.95 6.20 4.95
CA TYR A 7 -7.40 6.17 5.05
C TYR A 7 -8.02 5.60 3.76
N ASP A 8 -9.15 4.91 3.89
CA ASP A 8 -9.92 4.40 2.75
C ASP A 8 -10.47 5.57 1.90
N ARG A 9 -10.51 5.35 0.58
CA ARG A 9 -10.99 6.30 -0.41
C ARG A 9 -12.51 6.47 -0.40
N ASP A 10 -13.27 5.47 0.07
CA ASP A 10 -14.75 5.46 0.04
C ASP A 10 -15.41 6.18 1.25
N GLY A 11 -14.63 6.86 2.09
CA GLY A 11 -15.00 8.19 2.58
C GLY A 11 -16.35 8.37 3.30
N ASN A 12 -16.85 7.39 4.06
CA ASN A 12 -17.99 7.65 4.96
C ASN A 12 -17.59 8.35 6.27
N GLY A 13 -16.33 8.78 6.41
CA GLY A 13 -15.84 9.70 7.46
C GLY A 13 -16.00 9.23 8.91
N LYS A 14 -16.51 8.01 9.13
CA LYS A 14 -16.86 7.48 10.46
C LYS A 14 -15.80 6.57 11.08
N SER A 15 -14.76 6.17 10.33
CA SER A 15 -13.68 5.39 10.94
C SER A 15 -12.71 6.33 11.64
N GLN A 16 -12.66 6.27 12.97
CA GLN A 16 -11.63 6.94 13.78
C GLN A 16 -10.26 6.25 13.72
N ARG A 17 -10.16 5.07 13.07
CA ARG A 17 -8.90 4.33 12.94
C ARG A 17 -8.41 4.35 11.48
N PRO A 18 -7.11 4.60 11.25
CA PRO A 18 -6.54 4.48 9.92
C PRO A 18 -6.57 3.03 9.46
N PHE A 19 -6.88 2.83 8.18
CA PHE A 19 -6.90 1.52 7.51
C PHE A 19 -5.50 0.99 7.21
N GLY A 20 -4.47 1.81 7.40
CA GLY A 20 -3.11 1.37 7.32
C GLY A 20 -2.13 2.38 7.87
N ARG A 21 -0.88 1.96 7.98
CA ARG A 21 0.24 2.79 8.41
C ARG A 21 1.47 2.46 7.59
N ILE A 22 2.11 3.49 7.05
CA ILE A 22 3.36 3.38 6.31
C ILE A 22 4.49 3.92 7.17
N PHE A 23 5.55 3.14 7.27
CA PHE A 23 6.85 3.54 7.79
C PHE A 23 7.79 3.65 6.60
N TYR A 24 8.16 4.87 6.24
CA TYR A 24 9.02 5.13 5.09
C TYR A 24 10.34 5.78 5.52
N THR A 25 11.43 5.07 5.27
CA THR A 25 12.79 5.58 5.39
C THR A 25 13.29 5.92 3.99
N GLU A 26 13.40 7.22 3.71
CA GLU A 26 13.76 7.73 2.39
C GLU A 26 14.96 7.02 1.79
N GLY A 27 14.78 6.49 0.57
CA GLY A 27 15.82 5.79 -0.17
C GLY A 27 16.40 4.55 0.53
N LYS A 28 15.64 3.92 1.44
CA LYS A 28 16.08 2.70 2.13
C LYS A 28 15.00 1.64 2.23
N SER A 29 13.85 1.98 2.82
CA SER A 29 12.80 0.99 3.06
C SER A 29 11.43 1.62 3.20
N LEU A 30 10.41 0.85 2.83
CA LEU A 30 9.01 1.13 3.01
C LEU A 30 8.36 -0.11 3.62
N ILE A 31 7.74 0.05 4.79
CA ILE A 31 6.89 -0.98 5.40
C ILE A 31 5.48 -0.41 5.41
N PHE A 32 4.55 -1.12 4.81
CA PHE A 32 3.14 -0.77 4.79
C PHE A 32 2.36 -1.83 5.55
N TYR A 33 1.73 -1.43 6.65
CA TYR A 33 0.71 -2.22 7.32
C TYR A 33 -0.68 -1.77 6.87
N ALA A 34 -1.55 -2.72 6.59
CA ALA A 34 -2.95 -2.47 6.35
C ALA A 34 -3.83 -3.36 7.23
N TYR A 35 -5.01 -2.87 7.58
CA TYR A 35 -5.95 -3.51 8.47
C TYR A 35 -7.30 -3.65 7.78
N ASP A 36 -8.03 -4.72 8.11
CA ASP A 36 -9.42 -4.92 7.68
C ASP A 36 -9.64 -4.85 6.15
N LEU A 37 -8.63 -5.15 5.33
CA LEU A 37 -8.73 -5.11 3.86
C LEU A 37 -9.80 -6.07 3.32
N ALA A 38 -10.00 -7.19 4.02
CA ALA A 38 -11.07 -8.15 3.84
C ALA A 38 -11.07 -9.13 5.02
N ASP A 39 -12.16 -9.85 5.23
CA ASP A 39 -12.19 -11.00 6.15
C ASP A 39 -11.36 -12.13 5.51
N PRO A 40 -10.20 -12.52 6.08
CA PRO A 40 -9.36 -13.57 5.51
C PRO A 40 -10.10 -14.90 5.35
N ARG A 41 -11.16 -15.13 6.15
CA ARG A 41 -12.02 -16.33 6.08
C ARG A 41 -12.99 -16.30 4.90
N LYS A 42 -13.21 -15.15 4.28
CA LYS A 42 -14.10 -14.94 3.13
C LYS A 42 -13.35 -14.50 1.87
N LEU A 43 -12.02 -14.33 1.97
CA LEU A 43 -11.20 -13.98 0.83
C LEU A 43 -11.24 -15.14 -0.16
N ASP A 44 -11.76 -14.90 -1.36
CA ASP A 44 -11.59 -15.84 -2.46
C ASP A 44 -10.09 -15.97 -2.71
N THR A 45 -9.56 -17.20 -2.81
CA THR A 45 -8.15 -17.47 -3.15
C THR A 45 -7.74 -16.87 -4.51
N LYS A 46 -8.72 -16.30 -5.23
CA LYS A 46 -8.58 -15.61 -6.51
C LYS A 46 -8.23 -14.13 -6.42
N ILE A 47 -8.10 -13.52 -5.23
CA ILE A 47 -7.74 -12.09 -5.12
C ILE A 47 -6.44 -11.84 -4.35
N SER A 48 -5.72 -10.79 -4.75
CA SER A 48 -4.52 -10.29 -4.06
C SER A 48 -4.54 -8.77 -4.00
N PHE A 49 -3.97 -8.24 -2.92
CA PHE A 49 -3.82 -6.81 -2.73
C PHE A 49 -2.43 -6.39 -3.21
N TYR A 50 -2.36 -5.77 -4.39
CA TYR A 50 -1.12 -5.26 -4.96
C TYR A 50 -0.84 -3.86 -4.46
N VAL A 51 0.42 -3.56 -4.20
CA VAL A 51 0.89 -2.24 -3.81
C VAL A 51 1.72 -1.65 -4.94
N TRP A 52 1.40 -0.40 -5.27
CA TRP A 52 2.00 0.33 -6.37
C TRP A 52 2.58 1.63 -5.85
N GLY A 53 3.74 2.02 -6.39
CA GLY A 53 4.33 3.32 -6.20
C GLY A 53 4.17 4.19 -7.44
N GLU A 54 3.85 5.46 -7.28
CA GLU A 54 3.78 6.41 -8.38
C GLU A 54 4.37 7.77 -7.99
N GLN A 55 4.88 8.48 -9.00
CA GLN A 55 5.28 9.87 -8.89
C GLN A 55 4.12 10.75 -9.35
N LEU A 56 3.26 11.17 -8.41
CA LEU A 56 2.12 12.03 -8.70
C LEU A 56 2.56 13.34 -9.35
N GLY A 57 1.81 13.76 -10.37
CA GLY A 57 2.09 14.96 -11.15
C GLY A 57 3.09 14.76 -12.28
N THR A 58 3.45 13.51 -12.59
CA THR A 58 4.31 13.17 -13.73
C THR A 58 3.68 12.04 -14.54
N ASP A 59 4.04 11.93 -15.83
CA ASP A 59 3.63 10.82 -16.70
C ASP A 59 4.50 9.56 -16.52
N GLN A 60 5.19 9.43 -15.38
CA GLN A 60 6.03 8.27 -15.10
C GLN A 60 5.19 7.02 -14.88
N SER A 61 5.71 5.87 -15.32
CA SER A 61 5.05 4.58 -15.10
C SER A 61 5.00 4.21 -13.62
N VAL A 62 3.86 3.66 -13.21
CA VAL A 62 3.68 3.07 -11.88
C VAL A 62 4.66 1.92 -11.65
N LYS A 63 5.16 1.80 -10.43
CA LYS A 63 6.11 0.78 -9.99
C LYS A 63 5.37 -0.26 -9.17
N ASN A 64 5.49 -1.54 -9.52
CA ASN A 64 4.98 -2.62 -8.70
C ASN A 64 5.90 -2.79 -7.48
N LEU A 65 5.36 -2.61 -6.28
CA LEU A 65 6.10 -2.79 -5.02
C LEU A 65 5.89 -4.18 -4.41
N GLY A 66 4.96 -4.96 -4.96
CA GLY A 66 4.65 -6.31 -4.51
C GLY A 66 3.19 -6.47 -4.10
N ILE A 67 2.95 -7.51 -3.30
CA ILE A 67 1.64 -7.83 -2.75
C ILE A 67 1.69 -7.77 -1.23
N PHE A 68 0.56 -7.44 -0.62
CA PHE A 68 0.40 -7.68 0.80
C PHE A 68 0.43 -9.18 1.11
N HIS A 69 1.04 -9.51 2.23
CA HIS A 69 1.01 -10.83 2.84
C HIS A 69 0.27 -10.76 4.18
N ASP A 70 -0.37 -11.85 4.57
CA ASP A 70 -0.91 -12.00 5.92
C ASP A 70 0.25 -11.91 6.93
N ASP A 71 0.17 -10.96 7.85
CA ASP A 71 1.14 -10.78 8.94
C ASP A 71 0.60 -11.36 10.26
N ASP A 72 -0.64 -10.98 10.60
CA ASP A 72 -1.37 -11.53 11.74
C ASP A 72 -2.85 -11.70 11.40
N VAL A 73 -3.28 -12.95 11.25
CA VAL A 73 -4.65 -13.32 10.88
C VAL A 73 -5.65 -12.97 11.99
N ASN A 74 -5.22 -12.95 13.26
CA ASN A 74 -6.10 -12.62 14.39
C ASN A 74 -6.43 -11.13 14.42
N GLU A 75 -5.49 -10.30 13.97
CA GLU A 75 -5.65 -8.85 13.87
C GLU A 75 -6.14 -8.39 12.49
N GLY A 76 -6.32 -9.31 11.53
CA GLY A 76 -6.62 -8.96 10.14
C GLY A 76 -5.55 -8.05 9.52
N ARG A 77 -4.30 -8.22 9.96
CA ARG A 77 -3.18 -7.34 9.62
C ARG A 77 -2.42 -7.90 8.43
N TRP A 78 -2.24 -7.04 7.43
CA TRP A 78 -1.52 -7.29 6.21
C TRP A 78 -0.24 -6.47 6.19
N VAL A 79 0.85 -7.03 5.65
CA VAL A 79 2.14 -6.33 5.54
C VAL A 79 2.74 -6.41 4.14
N LEU A 80 3.32 -5.30 3.68
CA LEU A 80 4.29 -5.25 2.60
C LEU A 80 5.59 -4.66 3.15
N THR A 81 6.71 -5.27 2.82
CA THR A 81 8.05 -4.66 2.98
C THR A 81 8.70 -4.51 1.61
N PHE A 82 9.29 -3.34 1.37
CA PHE A 82 9.99 -3.03 0.13
C PHE A 82 11.26 -2.23 0.42
N ASP A 83 12.38 -2.60 -0.17
CA ASP A 83 13.71 -2.09 0.19
C ASP A 83 14.61 -1.76 -1.01
N ASP A 84 14.07 -1.68 -2.24
CA ASP A 84 14.84 -1.19 -3.40
C ASP A 84 14.93 0.35 -3.38
N PRO A 85 16.10 0.93 -3.08
CA PRO A 85 16.25 2.38 -2.96
C PRO A 85 16.11 3.09 -4.31
N SER A 86 16.40 2.41 -5.43
CA SER A 86 16.32 2.99 -6.78
C SER A 86 14.87 3.22 -7.18
N VAL A 87 13.97 2.32 -6.77
CA VAL A 87 12.53 2.47 -6.98
C VAL A 87 11.95 3.48 -5.99
N LEU A 88 12.34 3.42 -4.71
CA LEU A 88 11.85 4.35 -3.69
C LEU A 88 12.20 5.81 -4.01
N ALA A 89 13.34 6.07 -4.63
CA ALA A 89 13.72 7.42 -5.08
C ALA A 89 12.85 7.98 -6.23
N GLN A 90 12.07 7.12 -6.90
CA GLN A 90 11.23 7.49 -8.05
C GLN A 90 9.75 7.64 -7.70
N ILE A 91 9.38 7.51 -6.42
CA ILE A 91 7.96 7.55 -6.01
C ILE A 91 7.77 8.57 -4.88
N ASN A 92 6.63 9.24 -4.90
CA ASN A 92 6.21 10.15 -3.83
C ASN A 92 4.85 9.75 -3.24
N SER A 93 4.28 8.64 -3.72
CA SER A 93 3.00 8.14 -3.26
C SER A 93 2.88 6.64 -3.50
N VAL A 94 1.99 6.02 -2.75
CA VAL A 94 1.65 4.61 -2.89
C VAL A 94 0.15 4.42 -2.90
N PHE A 95 -0.30 3.38 -3.60
CA PHE A 95 -1.70 2.97 -3.58
C PHE A 95 -1.85 1.45 -3.69
N VAL A 96 -3.04 0.98 -3.35
CA VAL A 96 -3.33 -0.45 -3.27
C VAL A 96 -4.49 -0.78 -4.18
N THR A 97 -4.37 -1.85 -4.97
CA THR A 97 -5.45 -2.40 -5.80
C THR A 97 -5.82 -3.80 -5.39
N VAL A 98 -7.10 -4.16 -5.61
CA VAL A 98 -7.57 -5.55 -5.53
C VAL A 98 -7.49 -6.16 -6.92
N GLU A 99 -6.60 -7.11 -7.11
CA GLU A 99 -6.35 -7.76 -8.40
C GLU A 99 -6.74 -9.24 -8.37
N ALA A 100 -7.10 -9.79 -9.52
CA ALA A 100 -7.36 -11.22 -9.66
C ALA A 100 -6.04 -12.01 -9.84
N THR A 101 -5.86 -13.09 -9.07
CA THR A 101 -4.60 -13.89 -8.99
C THR A 101 -4.29 -14.75 -10.20
N LYS A 102 -5.05 -14.62 -11.30
CA LYS A 102 -4.90 -15.52 -12.45
C LYS A 102 -3.51 -15.44 -13.09
N ASN A 103 -2.79 -14.32 -12.95
CA ASN A 103 -1.43 -14.11 -13.45
C ASN A 103 -0.70 -13.03 -12.64
N SER A 104 0.63 -12.97 -12.74
CA SER A 104 1.42 -11.85 -12.21
C SER A 104 0.96 -10.53 -12.84
N VAL A 105 0.46 -9.62 -12.00
CA VAL A 105 -0.05 -8.32 -12.42
C VAL A 105 1.12 -7.37 -12.68
N LYS A 106 1.24 -6.89 -13.92
CA LYS A 106 2.30 -5.95 -14.33
C LYS A 106 1.89 -4.48 -14.24
N GLU A 107 0.58 -4.23 -14.32
CA GLU A 107 -0.01 -2.89 -14.31
C GLU A 107 -1.30 -2.93 -13.46
N PRO A 108 -1.65 -1.83 -12.77
CA PRO A 108 -2.83 -1.78 -11.91
C PRO A 108 -4.10 -1.79 -12.77
N ASN A 109 -4.86 -2.88 -12.70
CA ASN A 109 -6.12 -3.06 -13.44
C ASN A 109 -7.34 -3.13 -12.51
N GLY A 110 -7.10 -3.39 -11.22
CA GLY A 110 -8.10 -3.56 -10.20
C GLY A 110 -8.61 -2.26 -9.58
N LYS A 111 -9.62 -2.37 -8.71
CA LYS A 111 -10.14 -1.24 -7.94
C LYS A 111 -9.06 -0.76 -6.96
N ARG A 112 -8.73 0.53 -6.99
CA ARG A 112 -7.90 1.20 -5.98
C ARG A 112 -8.67 1.37 -4.68
N ILE A 113 -8.15 0.81 -3.59
CA ILE A 113 -8.81 0.78 -2.27
C ILE A 113 -8.09 1.62 -1.21
N LEU A 114 -6.78 1.81 -1.33
CA LEU A 114 -6.00 2.66 -0.44
C LEU A 114 -5.09 3.59 -1.24
N PHE A 115 -4.76 4.73 -0.63
CA PHE A 115 -3.82 5.70 -1.18
C PHE A 115 -3.15 6.50 -0.07
N ALA A 116 -1.85 6.75 -0.24
CA ALA A 116 -1.10 7.63 0.64
C ALA A 116 -0.06 8.43 -0.13
N TYR A 117 0.13 9.68 0.28
CA TYR A 117 1.28 10.48 -0.13
C TYR A 117 2.43 10.24 0.86
N LEU A 118 3.64 9.98 0.35
CA LEU A 118 4.81 9.67 1.18
C LEU A 118 5.42 10.91 1.85
N GLY A 119 4.99 12.11 1.45
CA GLY A 119 5.50 13.37 1.97
C GLY A 119 6.84 13.76 1.35
N ASN A 120 7.18 15.05 1.47
CA ASN A 120 8.43 15.63 0.94
C ASN A 120 9.48 15.90 2.03
N LYS A 121 9.13 15.74 3.31
CA LYS A 121 10.01 15.98 4.47
C LYS A 121 9.69 15.01 5.60
N ALA A 122 10.71 14.38 6.18
CA ALA A 122 10.56 13.47 7.33
C ALA A 122 9.82 14.14 8.48
N ASN A 123 8.85 13.42 9.06
CA ASN A 123 7.98 13.90 10.14
C ASN A 123 8.25 13.23 11.50
N HIS A 124 9.22 12.32 11.57
CA HIS A 124 9.59 11.60 12.79
C HIS A 124 11.13 11.53 12.93
N PRO A 125 11.68 11.77 14.15
CA PRO A 125 13.11 11.76 14.44
C PRO A 125 13.78 10.40 14.25
#